data_AF-A0A1A9I6I4-F1
#
_entry.id   AF-A0A1A9I6I4-F1
#
_cell.length_a   1.000
_cell.length_b   1.000
_cell.length_c   1.000
_cell.angle_alpha   90.00
_cell.angle_beta   90.00
_cell.angle_gamma   90.00
#
_symmetry.space_group_name_H-M   'P 1'
#
loop_
_entity.id
_entity.type
_entity.pdbx_description
1 polymer ?
#
loop_
_entity_poly.entity_id
_entity_poly.type
_entity_poly.pdbx_seq_one_letter_code
_entity_poly.pdbx_strand_id
1 'polypeptide(L)'
;MVLFACGIINLNCGNHPDKNQKLVNSDSLNVLEKAKVISIAEDIAIKKYGAIIKGELPLKAQLIGDSIWIVEGSLPKGSDGGTVYIELRRSDHKIVRITHSK
;
A
#
# COMPACT_ATOMS: atom_id res chain seq x y z
N MET A 1 54.84 29.08 -24.26
CA MET A 1 54.21 27.76 -24.54
C MET A 1 54.69 26.80 -23.46
N VAL A 2 54.01 26.81 -22.31
CA VAL A 2 54.40 26.04 -21.11
C VAL A 2 53.55 24.79 -21.07
N LEU A 3 54.22 23.64 -21.09
CA LEU A 3 53.65 22.30 -20.97
C LEU A 3 52.91 22.17 -19.63
N PHE A 4 51.59 22.02 -19.69
CA PHE A 4 50.79 21.53 -18.57
C PHE A 4 50.86 19.99 -18.55
N ALA A 5 51.85 19.47 -17.84
CA ALA A 5 51.81 18.11 -17.31
C ALA A 5 51.18 18.17 -15.91
N CYS A 6 49.89 17.84 -15.83
CA CYS A 6 49.17 17.49 -14.61
C CYS A 6 48.30 16.30 -15.04
N GLY A 7 48.75 15.07 -14.87
CA GLY A 7 48.77 14.41 -13.58
C GLY A 7 47.52 13.54 -13.51
N ILE A 8 47.60 12.32 -14.05
CA ILE A 8 46.53 11.33 -13.94
C ILE A 8 46.50 10.88 -12.49
N ILE A 9 45.60 11.46 -11.69
CA ILE A 9 45.29 10.94 -10.38
C ILE A 9 44.44 9.69 -10.60
N ASN A 10 45.11 8.54 -10.57
CA ASN A 10 44.47 7.24 -10.36
C ASN A 10 43.68 7.30 -9.04
N LEU A 11 42.38 7.51 -9.12
CA LEU A 11 41.47 7.15 -8.04
C LEU A 11 41.17 5.66 -8.18
N ASN A 12 42.07 4.87 -7.58
CA ASN A 12 41.80 3.50 -7.18
C ASN A 12 40.69 3.54 -6.11
N CYS A 13 39.42 3.49 -6.51
CA CYS A 13 38.32 3.19 -5.61
C CYS A 13 38.13 1.67 -5.50
N GLY A 14 39.15 1.00 -4.95
CA GLY A 14 38.95 -0.29 -4.31
C GLY A 14 38.32 -0.04 -2.94
N ASN A 15 37.00 -0.23 -2.85
CA ASN A 15 36.25 -0.69 -1.67
C ASN A 15 34.79 -0.95 -2.06
N HIS A 16 34.46 -2.20 -2.42
CA HIS A 16 33.19 -2.80 -2.00
C HIS A 16 33.34 -3.05 -0.48
N PRO A 17 32.33 -2.81 0.38
CA PRO A 17 30.95 -3.32 0.26
C PRO A 17 29.91 -2.19 0.50
N ASP A 18 28.65 -2.29 0.05
CA ASP A 18 27.63 -2.99 0.81
C ASP A 18 26.38 -3.23 -0.05
N LYS A 19 25.95 -4.50 -0.10
CA LYS A 19 24.65 -4.90 -0.66
C LYS A 19 23.57 -4.50 0.35
N ASN A 20 23.19 -3.23 0.41
CA ASN A 20 22.11 -2.76 1.29
C ASN A 20 21.10 -1.82 0.63
N GLN A 21 20.81 -2.06 -0.64
CA GLN A 21 19.55 -1.59 -1.24
C GLN A 21 18.56 -2.74 -1.49
N LYS A 22 18.67 -3.82 -0.70
CA LYS A 22 17.73 -4.94 -0.74
C LYS A 22 17.36 -5.43 0.66
N LEU A 23 16.89 -4.53 1.53
CA LEU A 23 16.09 -4.90 2.70
C LEU A 23 15.24 -3.74 3.23
N VAL A 24 14.51 -3.04 2.36
CA VAL A 24 13.13 -2.73 2.79
C VAL A 24 12.44 -4.08 2.76
N ASN A 25 12.29 -4.68 3.94
CA ASN A 25 11.77 -6.04 4.07
C ASN A 25 10.42 -6.12 3.34
N SER A 26 10.22 -7.12 2.48
CA SER A 26 8.98 -7.25 1.68
C SER A 26 7.72 -7.19 2.55
N ASP A 27 7.85 -7.66 3.79
CA ASP A 27 6.79 -7.64 4.80
C ASP A 27 6.43 -6.21 5.22
N SER A 28 7.43 -5.34 5.41
CA SER A 28 7.21 -3.93 5.76
C SER A 28 6.54 -3.16 4.61
N LEU A 29 6.93 -3.46 3.37
CA LEU A 29 6.28 -2.89 2.18
C LEU A 29 4.81 -3.34 2.08
N ASN A 30 4.54 -4.63 2.31
CA ASN A 30 3.18 -5.17 2.29
C ASN A 30 2.30 -4.56 3.39
N VAL A 31 2.84 -4.35 4.60
CA VAL A 31 2.13 -3.68 5.69
C VAL A 31 1.78 -2.23 5.32
N LEU A 32 2.73 -1.49 4.74
CA LEU A 32 2.51 -0.10 4.33
C LEU A 32 1.49 0.00 3.20
N GLU A 33 1.60 -0.85 2.17
CA GLU A 33 0.62 -0.93 1.07
C GLU A 33 -0.78 -1.23 1.62
N LYS A 34 -0.89 -2.19 2.54
CA LYS A 34 -2.15 -2.57 3.17
C LYS A 34 -2.79 -1.41 3.94
N ALA A 35 -2.02 -0.70 4.76
CA ALA A 35 -2.50 0.47 5.51
C ALA A 35 -2.97 1.59 4.56
N LYS A 36 -2.23 1.84 3.49
CA LYS A 36 -2.59 2.83 2.46
C LYS A 36 -3.91 2.47 1.77
N VAL A 37 -4.08 1.21 1.38
CA VAL A 37 -5.30 0.71 0.72
C VAL A 37 -6.50 0.83 1.65
N ILE A 38 -6.34 0.50 2.94
CA ILE A 38 -7.40 0.67 3.95
C ILE A 38 -7.82 2.14 4.03
N SER A 39 -6.87 3.07 4.16
CA SER A 39 -7.16 4.50 4.23
C SER A 39 -7.91 5.01 3.00
N ILE A 40 -7.48 4.62 1.79
CA ILE A 40 -8.16 4.97 0.54
C ILE A 40 -9.60 4.43 0.53
N ALA A 41 -9.77 3.17 0.94
CA ALA A 41 -11.08 2.52 0.98
C ALA A 41 -12.01 3.17 2.02
N GLU A 42 -11.50 3.58 3.18
CA GLU A 42 -12.24 4.33 4.21
C GLU A 42 -12.74 5.66 3.66
N ASP A 43 -11.89 6.45 3.01
CA ASP A 43 -12.28 7.74 2.41
C ASP A 43 -13.37 7.55 1.35
N ILE A 44 -13.22 6.54 0.49
CA ILE A 44 -14.22 6.19 -0.54
C ILE A 44 -15.54 5.77 0.12
N ALA A 45 -15.50 4.90 1.12
CA ALA A 45 -16.66 4.39 1.82
C ALA A 45 -17.42 5.51 2.53
N ILE A 46 -16.71 6.35 3.31
CA ILE A 46 -17.30 7.49 4.03
C ILE A 46 -17.90 8.49 3.04
N LYS A 47 -17.22 8.77 1.92
CA LYS A 47 -17.75 9.66 0.89
C LYS A 47 -19.03 9.12 0.23
N LYS A 48 -19.14 7.80 0.05
CA LYS A 48 -20.29 7.17 -0.62
C LYS A 48 -21.47 6.91 0.31
N TYR A 49 -21.21 6.42 1.53
CA TYR A 49 -22.23 5.91 2.45
C TYR A 49 -22.36 6.74 3.74
N GLY A 50 -21.45 7.67 3.99
CA GLY A 50 -21.51 8.59 5.12
C GLY A 50 -21.20 7.91 6.46
N ALA A 51 -21.86 8.39 7.51
CA ALA A 51 -21.54 8.03 8.89
C ALA A 51 -21.78 6.55 9.25
N ILE A 52 -22.55 5.81 8.45
CA ILE A 52 -22.84 4.39 8.69
C ILE A 52 -21.56 3.55 8.75
N ILE A 53 -20.55 3.92 7.95
CA ILE A 53 -19.26 3.23 7.87
C ILE A 53 -18.51 3.24 9.21
N LYS A 54 -18.76 4.22 10.08
CA LYS A 54 -18.15 4.27 11.42
C LYS A 54 -18.48 3.02 12.24
N GLY A 55 -19.67 2.43 12.05
CA GLY A 55 -20.08 1.19 12.73
C GLY A 55 -19.43 -0.07 12.16
N GLU A 56 -18.74 0.04 11.03
CA GLU A 56 -18.11 -1.07 10.30
C GLU A 56 -16.59 -1.06 10.42
N LEU A 57 -16.03 -0.13 11.19
CA LEU A 57 -14.60 -0.04 11.45
C LEU A 57 -14.16 -1.08 12.50
N PRO A 58 -12.88 -1.53 12.45
CA PRO A 58 -11.90 -1.21 11.42
C PRO A 58 -12.16 -1.98 10.12
N LEU A 59 -11.87 -1.35 8.98
CA LEU A 59 -11.85 -2.06 7.71
C LEU A 59 -10.66 -3.00 7.65
N LYS A 60 -10.82 -4.12 6.94
CA LYS A 60 -9.78 -5.12 6.73
C LYS A 60 -9.51 -5.26 5.24
N ALA A 61 -8.25 -5.16 4.87
CA ALA A 61 -7.81 -5.41 3.50
C ALA A 61 -7.22 -6.83 3.34
N GLN A 62 -7.43 -7.43 2.18
CA GLN A 62 -6.76 -8.65 1.74
C GLN A 62 -6.40 -8.49 0.26
N LEU A 63 -5.17 -8.86 -0.10
CA LEU A 63 -4.77 -8.94 -1.49
C LEU A 63 -5.14 -10.32 -2.03
N ILE A 64 -5.91 -10.35 -3.12
CA ILE A 64 -6.26 -11.58 -3.82
C ILE A 64 -5.37 -11.71 -5.06
N GLY A 65 -4.59 -12.79 -5.07
CA GLY A 65 -3.48 -12.94 -5.99
C GLY A 65 -2.51 -11.76 -5.85
N ASP A 66 -2.20 -11.12 -6.98
CA ASP A 66 -1.28 -9.97 -7.02
C ASP A 66 -1.92 -8.68 -7.59
N SER A 67 -3.25 -8.65 -7.76
CA SER A 67 -3.90 -7.64 -8.61
C SER A 67 -5.06 -6.88 -7.98
N ILE A 68 -5.80 -7.47 -7.04
CA ILE A 68 -7.00 -6.87 -6.46
C ILE A 68 -6.89 -6.86 -4.94
N TRP A 69 -7.08 -5.68 -4.36
CA TRP A 69 -7.35 -5.52 -2.94
C TRP A 69 -8.83 -5.61 -2.69
N ILE A 70 -9.23 -6.54 -1.84
CA ILE A 70 -10.55 -6.60 -1.23
C ILE A 70 -10.47 -5.88 0.11
N VAL A 71 -11.35 -4.91 0.34
CA VAL A 71 -11.49 -4.21 1.62
C VAL A 71 -12.91 -4.37 2.12
N GLU A 72 -13.05 -4.90 3.33
CA GLU A 72 -14.33 -5.21 3.94
C GLU A 72 -14.47 -4.55 5.31
N GLY A 73 -15.68 -4.12 5.63
CA GLY A 73 -16.03 -3.70 6.99
C GLY A 73 -16.14 -4.89 7.94
N SER A 74 -16.06 -4.60 9.24
CA SER A 74 -16.20 -5.56 10.32
C SER A 74 -17.47 -5.29 11.11
N LEU A 75 -18.20 -6.34 11.50
CA LEU A 75 -19.27 -6.24 12.50
C LEU A 75 -18.85 -6.91 13.81
N PRO A 76 -19.30 -6.39 14.97
CA PRO A 76 -19.15 -7.08 16.24
C PRO A 76 -19.80 -8.47 16.17
N LYS A 77 -19.18 -9.44 16.85
CA LYS A 77 -19.70 -10.81 16.92
C LYS A 77 -21.14 -10.80 17.45
N GLY A 78 -22.05 -11.46 16.72
CA GLY A 78 -23.47 -11.54 17.09
C GLY A 78 -24.31 -10.36 16.60
N SER A 79 -23.75 -9.47 15.77
CA SER A 79 -24.54 -8.47 15.05
C SER A 79 -25.05 -9.07 13.74
N ASP A 80 -26.32 -8.81 13.43
CA ASP A 80 -26.90 -9.11 12.13
C ASP A 80 -26.78 -7.89 11.20
N GLY A 81 -26.47 -8.14 9.93
CA GLY A 81 -26.39 -7.11 8.90
C GLY A 81 -25.27 -7.39 7.90
N GLY A 82 -25.06 -6.42 7.01
CA GLY A 82 -23.96 -6.42 6.06
C GLY A 82 -22.97 -5.28 6.30
N THR A 83 -21.83 -5.37 5.63
CA THR A 83 -20.76 -4.39 5.66
C THR A 83 -20.44 -3.87 4.26
N VAL A 84 -19.65 -2.80 4.22
CA VAL A 84 -19.02 -2.31 3.02
C VAL A 84 -18.04 -3.34 2.47
N TYR A 85 -18.06 -3.49 1.16
CA TYR A 85 -17.17 -4.36 0.40
C TYR A 85 -16.65 -3.56 -0.80
N ILE A 86 -15.33 -3.42 -0.91
CA ILE A 86 -14.67 -2.61 -1.93
C ILE A 86 -13.56 -3.43 -2.58
N GLU A 87 -13.58 -3.50 -3.91
CA GLU A 87 -12.48 -4.03 -4.71
C GLU A 87 -11.71 -2.87 -5.32
N LEU A 88 -10.41 -2.80 -5.04
CA LEU A 88 -9.48 -1.82 -5.60
C LEU A 88 -8.40 -2.54 -6.41
N ARG A 89 -8.09 -2.04 -7.60
CA ARG A 89 -6.95 -2.54 -8.36
C ARG A 89 -5.65 -2.17 -7.66
N ARG A 90 -4.73 -3.12 -7.43
CA ARG A 90 -3.45 -2.89 -6.74
C ARG A 90 -2.58 -1.83 -7.42
N SER A 91 -2.57 -1.77 -8.74
CA SER A 91 -1.66 -0.91 -9.51
C SER A 91 -1.96 0.59 -9.36
N ASP A 92 -3.23 0.97 -9.31
CA ASP A 92 -3.67 2.39 -9.35
C ASP A 92 -4.76 2.73 -8.33
N HIS A 93 -5.15 1.78 -7.47
CA HIS A 93 -6.22 1.90 -6.48
C HIS A 93 -7.57 2.34 -7.07
N LYS A 94 -7.80 2.13 -8.37
CA LYS A 94 -9.10 2.41 -8.95
C LYS A 94 -10.13 1.41 -8.43
N ILE A 95 -11.31 1.95 -8.13
CA ILE A 95 -12.47 1.15 -7.73
C ILE A 95 -12.85 0.25 -8.91
N VAL A 96 -12.73 -1.05 -8.69
CA VAL A 96 -13.28 -2.08 -9.57
C VAL A 96 -14.74 -2.30 -9.19
N ARG A 97 -15.02 -2.40 -7.89
CA ARG A 97 -16.35 -2.62 -7.35
C ARG A 97 -16.50 -1.97 -5.99
N ILE A 98 -17.70 -1.49 -5.69
CA ILE A 98 -18.09 -1.06 -4.35
C ILE A 98 -19.54 -1.43 -4.10
N THR A 99 -19.79 -2.13 -3.01
CA THR A 99 -21.11 -2.55 -2.56
C THR A 99 -21.22 -2.37 -1.05
N HIS A 100 -22.44 -2.18 -0.56
CA HIS A 100 -22.75 -2.20 0.87
C HIS A 100 -23.85 -3.23 1.04
N SER A 101 -23.57 -4.26 1.82
CA SER A 101 -24.53 -5.33 2.08
C SER A 101 -25.44 -4.92 3.25
N LYS A 102 -26.67 -5.43 3.25
CA LYS A 102 -27.66 -5.22 4.30
C LYS A 102 -28.34 -6.53 4.64
#